data_AF-X0VWD5-F1
#
_entry.id   AF-X0VWD5-F1
#
_cell.length_a   1.000
_cell.length_b   1.000
_cell.length_c   1.000
_cell.angle_alpha   90.00
_cell.angle_beta   90.00
_cell.angle_gamma   90.00
#
_symmetry.space_group_name_H-M   'P 1'
#
loop_
_entity.id
_entity.type
_entity.pdbx_description
1 polymer ?
#
loop_
_entity_poly.entity_id
_entity_poly.type
_entity_poly.pdbx_seq_one_letter_code
_entity_poly.pdbx_strand_id
1 'polypeptide(L)'
;MKKQTVSKEVPLAEITLRKYEKPYNLKDRDLVKKLCLSIGLLQPGDSRDVVVDIFSVLLKHKELTSLEVEKKVIESRKSQKLPPVGIAPSNIRR
;
A
#
# COMPACT_ATOMS: atom_id res chain seq x y z
N MET A 1 -29.18 28.22 -26.84
CA MET A 1 -28.99 26.80 -26.43
C MET A 1 -28.10 26.77 -25.18
N LYS A 2 -28.60 26.27 -24.04
CA LYS A 2 -27.80 26.16 -22.81
C LYS A 2 -26.75 25.06 -22.97
N LYS A 3 -25.48 25.41 -22.80
CA LYS A 3 -24.35 24.47 -22.84
C LYS A 3 -24.45 23.55 -21.61
N GLN A 4 -24.82 22.29 -21.80
CA GLN A 4 -24.77 21.31 -20.72
C GLN A 4 -23.31 21.08 -20.34
N THR A 5 -22.91 21.52 -19.15
CA THR A 5 -21.62 21.18 -18.56
C THR A 5 -21.70 19.75 -18.07
N VAL A 6 -21.22 18.81 -18.90
CA VAL A 6 -20.96 17.44 -18.43
C VAL A 6 -19.91 17.56 -17.33
N SER A 7 -20.31 17.22 -16.10
CA SER A 7 -19.40 17.10 -14.97
C SER A 7 -18.34 16.07 -15.37
N LYS A 8 -17.11 16.52 -15.63
CA LYS A 8 -15.99 15.61 -15.85
C LYS A 8 -15.72 14.96 -14.51
N GLU A 9 -15.89 13.64 -14.41
CA GLU A 9 -15.44 12.89 -13.24
C GLU A 9 -13.92 13.06 -13.15
N VAL A 10 -13.46 13.86 -12.19
CA VAL A 10 -12.04 14.02 -11.89
C VAL A 10 -11.66 12.84 -10.99
N PRO A 11 -10.62 12.07 -11.33
CA PRO A 11 -10.17 10.97 -10.47
C PRO A 11 -9.74 11.53 -9.12
N LEU A 12 -10.26 10.94 -8.04
CA LEU A 12 -9.96 11.32 -6.65
C LEU A 12 -8.47 11.18 -6.31
N ALA A 13 -7.74 10.32 -7.01
CA ALA A 13 -6.30 10.20 -6.93
C ALA A 13 -5.74 9.59 -8.23
N GLU A 14 -4.59 10.08 -8.69
CA GLU A 14 -3.90 9.61 -9.90
C GLU A 14 -2.52 9.03 -9.56
N ILE A 15 -2.18 7.89 -10.17
CA ILE A 15 -0.81 7.36 -10.17
C ILE A 15 -0.11 7.84 -11.44
N THR A 16 0.63 8.95 -11.37
CA THR A 16 1.43 9.37 -12.52
C THR A 16 2.76 8.62 -12.52
N LEU A 17 2.86 7.55 -13.32
CA LEU A 17 4.13 6.91 -13.64
C LEU A 17 4.83 7.70 -14.76
N ARG A 18 5.68 8.66 -14.43
CA ARG A 18 6.40 9.44 -15.45
C ARG A 18 7.39 8.54 -16.18
N LYS A 19 7.46 8.66 -17.51
CA LYS A 19 8.40 7.92 -18.40
C LYS A 19 9.87 7.99 -17.95
N TYR A 20 10.23 9.05 -17.22
CA TYR A 20 11.58 9.31 -16.68
C TYR A 20 11.70 9.09 -15.16
N GLU A 21 10.59 8.96 -14.42
CA GLU A 21 10.58 8.52 -13.01
C GLU A 21 10.37 7.01 -12.94
N LYS A 22 11.22 6.28 -13.67
CA LYS A 22 11.13 4.84 -13.67
C LYS A 22 11.50 4.33 -12.26
N PRO A 23 10.74 3.38 -11.69
CA PRO A 23 10.91 2.94 -10.32
C PRO A 23 12.17 2.10 -10.06
N TYR A 24 13.20 2.21 -10.89
CA TYR A 24 14.37 1.33 -10.89
C TYR A 24 15.20 1.43 -9.59
N ASN A 25 15.15 2.57 -8.90
CA ASN A 25 15.88 2.79 -7.65
C ASN A 25 14.98 2.64 -6.41
N LEU A 26 13.71 2.29 -6.58
CA LEU A 26 12.77 2.13 -5.47
C LEU A 26 12.77 0.67 -5.00
N LYS A 27 12.75 0.48 -3.67
CA LYS A 27 12.57 -0.85 -3.11
C LYS A 27 11.13 -1.31 -3.32
N ASP A 28 10.90 -2.62 -3.39
CA ASP A 28 9.56 -3.22 -3.53
C ASP A 28 8.52 -2.56 -2.60
N ARG A 29 8.89 -2.38 -1.33
CA ARG A 29 8.00 -1.78 -0.33
C ARG A 29 7.64 -0.33 -0.63
N ASP A 30 8.59 0.45 -1.17
CA ASP A 30 8.35 1.85 -1.50
C ASP A 30 7.34 1.97 -2.64
N LEU A 31 7.36 1.00 -3.57
CA LEU A 31 6.37 0.90 -4.65
C LEU A 31 5.00 0.56 -4.12
N VAL A 32 4.92 -0.46 -3.25
CA VAL A 32 3.66 -0.83 -2.61
C VAL A 32 3.11 0.33 -1.78
N LYS A 33 3.96 1.06 -1.05
CA LYS A 33 3.55 2.24 -0.28
C LYS A 33 2.99 3.34 -1.17
N LYS A 34 3.65 3.65 -2.29
CA LYS A 34 3.15 4.62 -3.27
C LYS A 34 1.79 4.20 -3.82
N LEU A 35 1.63 2.92 -4.14
CA LEU A 35 0.35 2.37 -4.58
C LEU A 35 -0.73 2.56 -3.52
N CYS A 36 -0.48 2.16 -2.27
CA CYS A 36 -1.43 2.32 -1.17
C CYS A 36 -1.84 3.79 -0.94
N LEU A 37 -0.89 4.72 -1.02
CA LEU A 37 -1.17 6.15 -0.92
C LEU A 37 -2.05 6.64 -2.08
N SER A 38 -1.74 6.19 -3.29
CA SER A 38 -2.41 6.66 -4.49
C SER A 38 -3.82 6.12 -4.71
N ILE A 39 -4.18 4.99 -4.11
CA ILE A 39 -5.56 4.49 -4.13
C ILE A 39 -6.35 4.91 -2.88
N GLY A 40 -5.73 5.69 -1.99
CA GLY A 40 -6.32 6.15 -0.73
C GLY A 40 -6.42 5.09 0.38
N LEU A 41 -5.83 3.91 0.19
CA LEU A 41 -5.78 2.84 1.20
C LEU A 41 -4.92 3.25 2.42
N LEU A 42 -3.91 4.08 2.19
CA LEU A 42 -3.09 4.71 3.22
C LEU A 42 -3.11 6.22 2.99
N GLN A 43 -3.12 7.02 4.06
CA GLN A 43 -3.00 8.48 3.95
C GLN A 43 -1.63 8.95 4.44
N PRO A 44 -1.12 10.11 3.98
CA PRO A 44 0.09 10.71 4.55
C PRO A 44 -0.08 10.96 6.05
N GLY A 45 0.92 10.56 6.85
CA GLY A 45 0.86 10.70 8.32
C GLY A 45 0.02 9.63 9.03
N ASP A 46 -0.57 8.69 8.30
CA ASP A 46 -1.30 7.57 8.88
C ASP A 46 -0.35 6.60 9.59
N SER A 47 -0.73 6.17 10.80
CA SER A 47 0.02 5.20 11.60
C SER A 47 -0.14 3.76 11.09
N ARG A 48 -1.11 3.50 10.20
CA ARG A 48 -1.42 2.18 9.62
C ARG A 48 -0.44 1.75 8.51
N ASP A 49 0.83 2.12 8.62
CA ASP A 49 1.89 1.75 7.67
C ASP A 49 2.08 0.21 7.57
N VAL A 50 1.54 -0.58 8.51
CA VAL A 50 1.48 -2.06 8.44
C VAL A 50 0.71 -2.58 7.21
N VAL A 51 -0.25 -1.81 6.68
CA VAL A 51 -1.04 -2.23 5.51
C VAL A 51 -0.15 -2.44 4.28
N VAL A 52 0.94 -1.67 4.19
CA VAL A 52 1.95 -1.81 3.12
C VAL A 52 2.62 -3.18 3.20
N ASP A 53 2.95 -3.63 4.41
CA ASP A 53 3.61 -4.92 4.64
C ASP A 53 2.65 -6.09 4.39
N ILE A 54 1.39 -5.97 4.86
CA ILE A 54 0.33 -6.96 4.58
C ILE A 54 0.15 -7.12 3.07
N PHE A 55 -0.03 -6.01 2.36
CA PHE A 55 -0.25 -6.06 0.92
C PHE A 55 0.99 -6.59 0.17
N SER A 56 2.20 -6.21 0.60
CA SER A 56 3.44 -6.76 0.05
C SER A 56 3.54 -8.28 0.22
N VAL A 57 3.10 -8.81 1.35
CA VAL A 57 3.08 -10.27 1.61
C VAL A 57 2.06 -10.95 0.70
N LEU A 58 0.85 -10.39 0.58
CA LEU A 58 -0.21 -10.95 -0.27
C LEU A 58 0.13 -10.91 -1.76
N LEU A 59 0.88 -9.90 -2.23
CA LEU A 59 1.32 -9.84 -3.63
C LEU A 59 2.33 -10.94 -3.99
N LYS A 60 3.10 -11.43 -3.01
CA LYS A 60 4.17 -12.42 -3.21
C LYS A 60 3.71 -13.87 -3.04
N HIS A 61 2.50 -14.10 -2.55
CA HIS A 61 1.99 -15.42 -2.20
C HIS A 61 0.53 -15.56 -2.66
N LYS A 62 0.15 -16.73 -3.18
CA LYS A 62 -1.22 -16.93 -3.71
C LYS A 62 -2.25 -17.14 -2.61
N GLU A 63 -1.98 -18.07 -1.70
CA GLU A 63 -2.89 -18.47 -0.64
C GLU A 63 -2.13 -18.47 0.67
N LEU A 64 -2.66 -17.75 1.66
CA LEU A 64 -2.12 -17.67 3.00
C LEU A 64 -3.27 -17.68 3.99
N THR A 65 -3.10 -18.44 5.06
CA THR A 65 -3.94 -18.32 6.26
C THR A 65 -3.62 -17.02 6.99
N SER A 66 -4.54 -16.54 7.83
CA SER A 66 -4.34 -15.33 8.64
C SER A 66 -3.09 -15.40 9.54
N LEU A 67 -2.79 -16.58 10.08
CA LEU A 67 -1.60 -16.83 10.89
C LEU A 67 -0.31 -16.76 10.06
N GLU A 68 -0.34 -17.23 8.81
CA GLU A 68 0.82 -17.15 7.92
C GLU A 68 1.07 -15.72 7.46
N VAL A 69 0.01 -14.95 7.19
CA VAL A 69 0.13 -13.51 6.91
C VAL A 69 0.79 -12.80 8.08
N GLU A 70 0.32 -13.03 9.30
CA GLU A 70 0.90 -12.43 10.51
C GLU A 70 2.40 -12.71 10.63
N LYS A 71 2.80 -13.98 10.55
CA LYS A 71 4.21 -14.38 10.63
C LYS A 71 5.06 -13.70 9.55
N LYS A 72 4.61 -13.74 8.29
CA LYS A 72 5.34 -13.15 7.16
C LYS A 72 5.43 -11.63 7.24
N VAL A 73 4.41 -10.94 7.76
CA VAL A 73 4.44 -9.48 7.97
C VAL A 73 5.47 -9.12 9.03
N ILE A 74 5.52 -9.87 10.14
CA ILE A 74 6.51 -9.66 11.20
C ILE A 74 7.93 -9.90 10.68
N GLU A 75 8.15 -10.97 9.91
CA GLU A 75 9.44 -11.28 9.28
C GLU A 75 9.86 -10.20 8.28
N SER A 76 8.95 -9.76 7.42
CA SER A 76 9.18 -8.66 6.46
C SER A 76 9.67 -7.41 7.19
N ARG A 77 8.98 -6.99 8.26
CA ARG A 77 9.37 -5.81 9.03
C ARG A 77 10.73 -5.96 9.72
N LYS A 78 11.02 -7.13 10.28
CA LYS A 78 12.34 -7.42 10.87
C LYS A 78 13.45 -7.30 9.82
N SER A 79 13.27 -7.88 8.64
CA SER A 79 14.26 -7.82 7.55
C SER A 79 14.56 -6.40 7.09
N GLN A 80 13.56 -5.51 7.17
CA GLN A 80 13.66 -4.12 6.76
C GLN A 80 13.98 -3.17 7.93
N LYS A 81 14.19 -3.70 9.13
CA LYS A 81 14.49 -2.95 10.37
C LYS A 81 13.43 -1.89 10.71
N LEU A 82 12.16 -2.21 10.43
CA LEU A 82 11.03 -1.33 10.74
C LEU A 82 10.55 -1.52 12.19
N PRO A 83 10.05 -0.46 12.86
CA PRO A 83 9.45 -0.57 14.17
C PRO A 83 8.26 -1.57 14.20
N PRO A 84 8.07 -2.33 15.28
CA PRO A 84 6.98 -3.30 15.42
C PRO A 84 5.64 -2.62 15.76
N VAL A 85 5.25 -1.60 14.99
CA VAL A 85 4.03 -0.83 15.22
C VAL A 85 2.89 -1.39 14.35
N GLY A 86 1.73 -1.61 14.97
CA GLY A 86 0.53 -2.06 14.25
C GLY A 86 0.54 -3.55 13.85
N ILE A 87 1.54 -4.33 14.26
CA ILE A 87 1.68 -5.76 13.92
C ILE A 87 0.82 -6.71 14.79
N ALA A 88 0.01 -6.17 15.71
CA ALA A 88 -0.83 -6.99 16.57
C ALA A 88 -1.79 -7.84 15.70
N PRO A 89 -2.05 -9.11 16.05
CA PRO A 89 -2.92 -9.99 15.28
C PRO A 89 -4.31 -9.40 15.01
N SER A 90 -4.85 -8.65 15.97
CA SER A 90 -6.12 -7.94 15.84
C SER A 90 -6.10 -6.86 14.76
N ASN A 91 -4.99 -6.16 14.58
CA ASN A 91 -4.84 -5.11 13.58
C ASN A 91 -4.61 -5.68 12.19
N ILE A 92 -3.86 -6.79 12.07
CA ILE A 92 -3.62 -7.45 10.78
C ILE A 92 -4.90 -8.06 10.21
N ARG A 93 -5.83 -8.48 11.09
CA ARG A 93 -7.13 -9.03 10.68
C ARG A 93 -8.22 -8.00 10.39
N ARG A 94 -8.06 -6.75 10.85
CA ARG A 94 -9.10 -5.71 10.79
C ARG A 94 -8.95 -4.86 9.54
#